data_AF-A0A1G4VNG1-F1
#
_entry.id   AF-A0A1G4VNG1-F1
#
_cell.length_a   1.000
_cell.length_b   1.000
_cell.length_c   1.000
_cell.angle_alpha   90.00
_cell.angle_beta   90.00
_cell.angle_gamma   90.00
#
_symmetry.space_group_name_H-M   'P 1'
#
loop_
_entity.id
_entity.type
_entity.pdbx_description
1 polymer ?
#
loop_
_entity_poly.entity_id
_entity_poly.type
_entity_poly.pdbx_seq_one_letter_code
_entity_poly.pdbx_strand_id
1 'polypeptide(L)'
;MDRDEILKEREIGKQLLLVNILQTENEKVRRGGFSTITADRIAKWADISIEDVRRMVDACGLLDITSIASKAVNEYFDSDGHSEERYMRDFALFTCYRNGTRFIKSFDENSFEVKAEINFDLYMEAFKNEPVSDAAASTTVFKQLMMLYAKCFVSAVEEVMALGYAWEVIQTMIGFEMSKDRFEDLKEMTKSDISR
;
A
#
# COMPACT_ATOMS: atom_id res chain seq x y z
N MET A 1 32.86 -9.31 -12.84
CA MET A 1 31.95 -9.11 -11.70
C MET A 1 32.80 -9.09 -10.46
N ASP A 2 32.77 -7.97 -9.75
CA ASP A 2 33.57 -7.76 -8.54
C ASP A 2 33.03 -8.63 -7.38
N ARG A 3 33.85 -8.97 -6.39
CA ARG A 3 33.43 -9.76 -5.24
C ARG A 3 32.31 -9.07 -4.47
N ASP A 4 32.37 -7.75 -4.35
CA ASP A 4 31.37 -6.95 -3.65
C ASP A 4 30.04 -6.91 -4.42
N GLU A 5 30.10 -6.91 -5.76
CA GLU A 5 28.94 -7.02 -6.63
C GLU A 5 28.25 -8.39 -6.47
N ILE A 6 29.03 -9.48 -6.42
CA ILE A 6 28.51 -10.83 -6.16
C ILE A 6 27.81 -10.91 -4.79
N LEU A 7 28.40 -10.31 -3.75
CA LEU A 7 27.82 -10.33 -2.41
C LEU A 7 26.51 -9.54 -2.34
N LYS A 8 26.44 -8.38 -3.02
CA LYS A 8 25.22 -7.58 -3.12
C LYS A 8 24.11 -8.34 -3.83
N GLU A 9 24.38 -8.93 -4.99
CA GLU A 9 23.40 -9.73 -5.74
C GLU A 9 22.89 -10.93 -4.92
N ARG A 10 23.78 -11.58 -4.16
CA ARG A 10 23.41 -12.69 -3.28
C ARG A 10 22.48 -12.23 -2.16
N GLU A 11 22.73 -11.06 -1.58
CA GLU A 11 21.89 -10.48 -0.53
C GLU A 11 20.50 -10.12 -1.06
N ILE A 12 20.43 -9.47 -2.23
CA ILE A 12 19.16 -9.20 -2.92
C ILE A 12 18.40 -10.51 -3.17
N GLY A 13 19.07 -11.55 -3.66
CA GLY A 13 18.46 -12.86 -3.88
C GLY A 13 17.88 -13.49 -2.62
N LYS A 14 18.56 -13.37 -1.47
CA LYS A 14 18.03 -13.82 -0.17
C LYS A 14 16.78 -13.04 0.21
N GLN A 15 16.83 -11.70 0.12
CA GLN A 15 15.71 -10.83 0.45
C GLN A 15 14.48 -11.13 -0.42
N LEU A 16 14.66 -11.28 -1.73
CA LEU A 16 13.59 -11.66 -2.65
C LEU A 16 12.93 -12.99 -2.28
N LEU A 17 13.72 -14.03 -1.96
CA LEU A 17 13.18 -15.31 -1.52
C LEU A 17 12.31 -15.16 -0.27
N LEU A 18 12.77 -14.36 0.69
CA LEU A 18 12.10 -14.17 1.96
C LEU A 18 10.79 -13.40 1.82
N VAL A 19 10.80 -12.31 1.04
CA VAL A 19 9.57 -11.55 0.73
C VAL A 19 8.55 -12.47 0.05
N ASN A 20 8.97 -13.31 -0.91
CA ASN A 20 8.07 -14.27 -1.56
C ASN A 20 7.46 -15.27 -0.57
N ILE A 21 8.24 -15.78 0.38
CA ILE A 21 7.73 -16.66 1.44
C ILE A 21 6.71 -15.93 2.31
N LEU A 22 7.03 -14.72 2.76
CA LEU A 22 6.14 -13.91 3.59
C LEU A 22 4.82 -13.60 2.87
N GLN A 23 4.87 -13.25 1.59
CA GLN A 23 3.66 -12.99 0.79
C GLN A 23 2.82 -14.24 0.59
N THR A 24 3.46 -15.38 0.31
CA THR A 24 2.77 -16.67 0.17
C THR A 24 2.04 -17.05 1.46
N GLU A 25 2.68 -16.85 2.62
CA GLU A 25 2.06 -17.12 3.91
C GLU A 25 0.93 -16.14 4.23
N ASN A 26 1.11 -14.85 3.96
CA ASN A 26 0.06 -13.84 4.13
C ASN A 26 -1.16 -14.16 3.26
N GLU A 27 -0.96 -14.61 2.02
CA GLU A 27 -2.06 -15.00 1.14
C GLU A 27 -2.81 -16.23 1.65
N LYS A 28 -2.10 -17.24 2.19
CA LYS A 28 -2.74 -18.39 2.84
C LYS A 28 -3.62 -17.96 4.01
N VAL A 29 -3.14 -17.05 4.86
CA VAL A 29 -3.91 -16.53 5.99
C VAL A 29 -5.14 -15.75 5.49
N ARG A 30 -4.98 -14.89 4.47
CA ARG A 30 -6.10 -14.14 3.87
C ARG A 30 -7.19 -15.04 3.30
N ARG A 31 -6.85 -16.24 2.84
CA ARG A 31 -7.81 -17.25 2.35
C ARG A 31 -8.45 -18.09 3.46
N GLY A 32 -8.29 -17.71 4.73
CA GLY A 32 -8.85 -18.41 5.89
C GLY A 32 -8.01 -19.57 6.42
N GLY A 33 -6.76 -19.70 5.94
CA GLY A 33 -5.80 -20.65 6.48
C GLY A 33 -5.06 -20.11 7.71
N PHE A 34 -4.16 -20.94 8.27
CA PHE A 34 -3.23 -20.53 9.33
C PHE A 34 -1.80 -20.62 8.82
N SER A 35 -0.98 -19.61 9.10
CA SER A 35 0.46 -19.72 8.91
C SER A 35 1.07 -20.51 10.07
N THR A 36 1.95 -21.44 9.74
CA THR A 36 2.74 -22.22 10.73
C THR A 36 4.22 -21.85 10.70
N ILE A 37 4.56 -20.83 9.92
CA ILE A 37 5.93 -20.36 9.71
C ILE A 37 6.17 -19.18 10.66
N THR A 38 7.12 -19.36 11.58
CA THR A 38 7.56 -18.31 12.51
C THR A 38 8.81 -17.62 11.97
N ALA A 39 9.09 -16.40 12.44
CA ALA A 39 10.32 -15.68 12.09
C ALA A 39 11.58 -16.52 12.42
N ASP A 40 11.60 -17.26 13.53
CA ASP A 40 12.70 -18.17 13.89
C ASP A 40 12.93 -19.28 12.85
N ARG A 41 11.83 -19.86 12.32
CA ARG A 41 11.92 -20.91 11.29
C ARG A 41 12.46 -20.35 9.98
N ILE A 42 12.00 -19.18 9.57
CA ILE A 42 12.50 -18.48 8.39
C ILE A 42 13.98 -18.15 8.55
N ALA A 43 14.37 -17.58 9.68
CA ALA A 43 15.76 -17.21 9.97
C ALA A 43 16.70 -18.42 9.84
N LYS A 44 16.31 -19.55 10.43
CA LYS A 44 17.07 -20.80 10.38
C LYS A 44 17.16 -21.39 8.96
N TRP A 45 16.10 -21.33 8.16
CA TRP A 45 16.09 -21.89 6.80
C TRP A 45 16.89 -21.05 5.81
N ALA A 46 16.81 -19.72 5.93
CA ALA A 46 17.46 -18.81 5.00
C ALA A 46 18.90 -18.43 5.41
N ASP A 47 19.36 -18.90 6.57
CA ASP A 47 20.68 -18.57 7.13
C ASP A 47 20.91 -17.05 7.18
N ILE A 48 19.99 -16.40 7.90
CA ILE A 48 19.91 -14.95 8.14
C ILE A 48 19.59 -14.72 9.62
N SER A 49 19.91 -13.53 10.14
CA SER A 49 19.55 -13.20 11.52
C SER A 49 18.04 -13.06 11.67
N ILE A 50 17.52 -13.36 12.86
CA ILE A 50 16.11 -13.17 13.15
C ILE A 50 15.73 -11.68 13.15
N GLU A 51 16.67 -10.82 13.51
CA GLU A 51 16.55 -9.37 13.42
C GLU A 51 16.32 -8.93 11.97
N ASP A 52 17.04 -9.49 10.99
CA ASP A 52 16.84 -9.20 9.56
C ASP A 52 15.46 -9.65 9.08
N VAL A 53 15.00 -10.82 9.55
CA VAL A 53 13.64 -11.29 9.26
C VAL A 53 12.60 -10.33 9.81
N ARG A 54 12.75 -9.89 11.07
CA ARG A 54 11.83 -8.94 11.70
C ARG A 54 11.80 -7.61 10.96
N ARG A 55 12.97 -7.04 10.65
CA ARG A 55 13.08 -5.80 9.86
C ARG A 55 12.35 -5.90 8.53
N MET A 56 12.44 -7.05 7.86
CA MET A 56 11.75 -7.27 6.60
C MET A 56 10.25 -7.50 6.74
N VAL A 57 9.81 -8.18 7.79
CA VAL A 57 8.38 -8.27 8.13
C VAL A 57 7.81 -6.87 8.39
N ASP A 58 8.53 -6.04 9.14
CA ASP A 58 8.13 -4.66 9.41
C ASP A 58 8.08 -3.83 8.12
N ALA A 59 9.09 -3.94 7.25
CA ALA A 59 9.13 -3.28 5.95
C ALA A 59 7.98 -3.72 5.02
N CYS A 60 7.64 -5.01 4.98
CA CYS A 60 6.45 -5.52 4.30
C CYS A 60 5.16 -4.93 4.91
N GLY A 61 5.11 -4.75 6.23
CA GLY A 61 3.97 -4.14 6.92
C GLY A 61 3.77 -2.66 6.58
N LEU A 62 4.85 -1.91 6.34
CA LEU A 62 4.79 -0.52 5.86
C LEU A 62 4.13 -0.42 4.48
N LEU A 63 4.40 -1.40 3.62
CA LEU A 63 3.90 -1.46 2.24
C LEU A 63 2.56 -2.20 2.10
N ASP A 64 2.00 -2.70 3.20
CA ASP A 64 0.70 -3.37 3.17
C ASP A 64 -0.43 -2.39 2.82
N ILE A 65 -1.30 -2.80 1.90
CA ILE A 65 -2.42 -1.99 1.41
C ILE A 65 -3.33 -1.53 2.56
N THR A 66 -3.52 -2.37 3.59
CA THR A 66 -4.30 -2.04 4.80
C THR A 66 -3.67 -0.91 5.58
N SER A 67 -2.36 -0.98 5.79
CA SER A 67 -1.58 0.05 6.47
C SER A 67 -1.65 1.37 5.73
N ILE A 68 -1.45 1.35 4.41
CA ILE A 68 -1.46 2.55 3.57
C ILE A 68 -2.86 3.18 3.51
N ALA A 69 -3.90 2.36 3.29
CA ALA A 69 -5.29 2.82 3.30
C ALA A 69 -5.66 3.47 4.64
N SER A 70 -5.30 2.82 5.76
CA SER A 70 -5.59 3.34 7.10
C SER A 70 -4.88 4.66 7.37
N LYS A 71 -3.61 4.79 6.98
CA LYS A 71 -2.85 6.05 7.09
C LYS A 71 -3.52 7.17 6.28
N ALA A 72 -3.87 6.91 5.02
CA ALA A 72 -4.50 7.89 4.15
C ALA A 72 -5.86 8.36 4.67
N VAL A 73 -6.68 7.44 5.18
CA VAL A 73 -7.97 7.77 5.79
C VAL A 73 -7.78 8.58 7.06
N ASN A 74 -6.82 8.22 7.92
CA ASN A 74 -6.55 9.01 9.13
C ASN A 74 -6.10 10.44 8.77
N GLU A 75 -5.18 10.60 7.81
CA GLU A 75 -4.77 11.93 7.34
C GLU A 75 -5.95 12.74 6.77
N TYR A 76 -6.88 12.10 6.06
CA TYR A 76 -8.08 12.75 5.55
C TYR A 76 -8.92 13.37 6.69
N PHE A 77 -9.22 12.60 7.74
CA PHE A 77 -10.02 13.10 8.87
C PHE A 77 -9.26 14.08 9.77
N ASP A 78 -7.94 13.92 9.91
CA ASP A 78 -7.09 14.84 10.68
C ASP A 78 -6.95 16.21 9.99
N SER A 79 -6.94 16.24 8.65
CA SER A 79 -6.68 17.45 7.87
C SER A 79 -7.89 18.38 7.70
N ASP A 80 -9.11 17.83 7.66
CA ASP A 80 -10.32 18.61 7.33
C ASP A 80 -11.21 18.92 8.55
N GLY A 81 -10.76 18.54 9.76
CA GLY A 81 -11.55 18.72 10.98
C GLY A 81 -12.92 18.02 10.94
N HIS A 82 -13.07 17.05 10.03
CA HIS A 82 -14.28 16.26 9.89
C HIS A 82 -14.53 15.53 11.22
N SER A 83 -15.70 15.76 11.82
CA SER A 83 -16.16 14.88 12.90
C SER A 83 -16.30 13.48 12.34
N GLU A 84 -15.66 12.48 12.96
CA GLU A 84 -15.72 11.07 12.56
C GLU A 84 -17.17 10.55 12.56
N GLU A 85 -17.90 10.74 11.46
CA GLU A 85 -19.05 9.90 11.18
C GLU A 85 -18.50 8.53 10.79
N ARG A 86 -18.71 7.54 11.66
CA ARG A 86 -18.20 6.17 11.50
C ARG A 86 -18.36 5.62 10.07
N TYR A 87 -19.53 5.84 9.45
CA TYR A 87 -19.82 5.36 8.10
C TYR A 87 -19.02 6.08 7.00
N MET A 88 -18.67 7.35 7.20
CA MET A 88 -17.78 8.06 6.28
C MET A 88 -16.36 7.47 6.32
N ARG A 89 -15.92 7.02 7.51
CA ARG A 89 -14.63 6.33 7.65
C ARG A 89 -14.63 4.97 6.96
N ASP A 90 -15.71 4.21 7.12
CA ASP A 90 -15.88 2.92 6.45
C ASP A 90 -15.94 3.09 4.91
N PHE A 91 -16.64 4.11 4.43
CA PHE A 91 -16.64 4.51 3.01
C PHE A 91 -15.24 4.90 2.52
N ALA A 92 -14.51 5.72 3.27
CA ALA A 92 -13.17 6.15 2.90
C ALA A 92 -12.19 4.96 2.82
N LEU A 93 -12.25 4.04 3.80
CA LEU A 93 -11.48 2.80 3.78
C LEU A 93 -11.84 1.94 2.56
N PHE A 94 -13.13 1.70 2.32
CA PHE A 94 -13.60 0.96 1.15
C PHE A 94 -13.05 1.56 -0.16
N THR A 95 -13.12 2.88 -0.27
CA THR A 95 -12.63 3.64 -1.43
C THR A 95 -11.14 3.41 -1.64
N CYS A 96 -10.32 3.55 -0.60
CA CYS A 96 -8.88 3.31 -0.66
C CYS A 96 -8.54 1.84 -1.00
N TYR A 97 -9.18 0.86 -0.36
CA TYR A 97 -8.93 -0.56 -0.64
C TYR A 97 -9.25 -0.94 -2.09
N ARG A 98 -10.38 -0.46 -2.59
CA ARG A 98 -10.88 -0.85 -3.90
C ARG A 98 -10.09 -0.18 -5.02
N ASN A 99 -9.74 1.09 -4.85
CA ASN A 99 -9.24 1.92 -5.94
C ASN A 99 -7.76 2.27 -5.81
N GLY A 100 -7.17 2.23 -4.62
CA GLY A 100 -5.81 2.70 -4.36
C GLY A 100 -4.74 2.03 -5.22
N THR A 101 -4.72 0.70 -5.30
CA THR A 101 -3.75 -0.01 -6.16
C THR A 101 -3.95 0.29 -7.64
N ARG A 102 -5.21 0.41 -8.11
CA ARG A 102 -5.52 0.74 -9.51
C ARG A 102 -5.06 2.16 -9.83
N PHE A 103 -5.27 3.08 -8.89
CA PHE A 103 -4.85 4.47 -8.97
C PHE A 103 -3.33 4.61 -9.11
N ILE A 104 -2.56 3.91 -8.27
CA ILE A 104 -1.10 3.88 -8.36
C ILE A 104 -0.65 3.35 -9.72
N LYS A 105 -1.25 2.25 -10.19
CA LYS A 105 -0.83 1.59 -11.45
C LYS A 105 -1.05 2.46 -12.69
N SER A 106 -2.21 3.12 -12.78
CA SER A 106 -2.64 3.73 -14.04
C SER A 106 -3.39 5.05 -13.81
N PHE A 107 -2.79 5.95 -13.03
CA PHE A 107 -3.35 7.27 -12.72
C PHE A 107 -4.02 7.89 -13.95
N ASP A 108 -5.31 8.16 -13.84
CA ASP A 108 -6.11 8.72 -14.91
C ASP A 108 -7.19 9.61 -14.26
N GLU A 109 -6.91 10.91 -14.24
CA GLU A 109 -7.81 11.94 -13.69
C GLU A 109 -9.09 12.11 -14.50
N ASN A 110 -9.05 11.81 -15.80
CA ASN A 110 -10.19 12.04 -16.71
C ASN A 110 -11.38 11.14 -16.40
N SER A 111 -11.19 10.11 -15.58
CA SER A 111 -12.23 9.15 -15.19
C SER A 111 -12.63 9.25 -13.71
N PHE A 112 -12.19 10.28 -12.97
CA PHE A 112 -12.52 10.38 -11.54
C PHE A 112 -14.00 10.54 -11.26
N GLU A 113 -14.73 11.31 -12.06
CA GLU A 113 -16.18 11.51 -11.87
C GLU A 113 -16.92 10.17 -11.96
N VAL A 114 -16.72 9.44 -13.05
CA VAL A 114 -17.32 8.12 -13.28
C VAL A 114 -16.87 7.12 -12.21
N LYS A 115 -15.60 7.15 -11.79
CA LYS A 115 -15.09 6.26 -10.74
C LYS A 115 -15.67 6.58 -9.36
N ALA A 116 -15.92 7.84 -9.05
CA ALA A 116 -16.52 8.27 -7.79
C ALA A 116 -17.97 7.77 -7.67
N GLU A 117 -18.78 7.96 -8.72
CA GLU A 117 -20.16 7.47 -8.80
C GLU A 117 -20.21 5.94 -8.66
N ILE A 118 -19.43 5.21 -9.48
CA ILE A 118 -19.34 3.74 -9.43
C ILE A 118 -18.94 3.26 -8.03
N ASN A 119 -17.96 3.92 -7.40
CA ASN A 119 -17.50 3.55 -6.06
C ASN A 119 -18.59 3.74 -5.00
N PHE A 120 -19.34 4.84 -5.08
CA PHE A 120 -20.47 5.12 -4.19
C PHE A 120 -21.57 4.08 -4.32
N ASP A 121 -22.02 3.79 -5.55
CA ASP A 121 -23.08 2.81 -5.80
C ASP A 121 -22.71 1.43 -5.23
N LEU A 122 -21.46 1.02 -5.43
CA LEU A 122 -20.96 -0.27 -4.95
C LEU A 122 -20.80 -0.32 -3.43
N TYR A 123 -20.46 0.79 -2.79
CA TYR A 123 -20.48 0.88 -1.33
C TYR A 123 -21.91 0.75 -0.81
N MET A 124 -22.86 1.51 -1.36
CA MET A 124 -24.26 1.49 -0.94
C MET A 124 -24.92 0.12 -1.17
N GLU A 125 -24.54 -0.59 -2.24
CA GLU A 125 -24.99 -1.95 -2.50
C GLU A 125 -24.44 -2.96 -1.47
N ALA A 126 -23.16 -2.84 -1.12
CA ALA A 126 -22.49 -3.74 -0.19
C ALA A 126 -22.86 -3.47 1.29
N PHE A 127 -23.09 -2.20 1.65
CA PHE A 127 -23.26 -1.73 3.03
C PHE A 127 -24.60 -0.98 3.22
N LYS A 128 -25.70 -1.61 2.81
CA LYS A 128 -27.06 -1.03 2.83
C LYS A 128 -27.52 -0.46 4.19
N ASN A 129 -26.93 -0.91 5.29
CA ASN A 129 -27.28 -0.48 6.65
C ASN A 129 -26.32 0.59 7.22
N GLU A 130 -25.32 1.01 6.45
CA GLU A 130 -24.27 1.94 6.86
C GLU A 130 -24.20 3.10 5.85
N PRO A 131 -25.32 3.83 5.63
CA PRO A 131 -25.42 4.80 4.56
C PRO A 131 -24.50 5.99 4.84
N VAL A 132 -23.84 6.47 3.79
CA VAL A 132 -23.17 7.77 3.77
C VAL A 132 -24.01 8.76 2.97
N SER A 133 -23.83 10.06 3.24
CA SER A 133 -24.53 11.09 2.48
C SER A 133 -24.13 11.08 1.00
N ASP A 134 -25.02 11.53 0.11
CA ASP A 134 -24.74 11.65 -1.32
C ASP A 134 -23.54 12.58 -1.62
N ALA A 135 -23.17 13.47 -0.70
CA ALA A 135 -21.97 14.28 -0.82
C ALA A 135 -20.68 13.44 -0.86
N ALA A 136 -20.70 12.22 -0.30
CA ALA A 136 -19.60 11.26 -0.39
C ALA A 136 -19.38 10.72 -1.82
N ALA A 137 -20.40 10.78 -2.69
CA ALA A 137 -20.26 10.45 -4.12
C ALA A 137 -19.46 11.52 -4.89
N SER A 138 -19.09 12.64 -4.25
CA SER A 138 -18.40 13.71 -4.94
C SER A 138 -17.01 13.30 -5.42
N THR A 139 -16.69 13.73 -6.64
CA THR A 139 -15.35 13.60 -7.25
C THR A 139 -14.26 14.19 -6.37
N THR A 140 -14.57 15.25 -5.59
CA THR A 140 -13.64 15.90 -4.67
C THR A 140 -13.17 14.95 -3.59
N VAL A 141 -14.09 14.30 -2.87
CA VAL A 141 -13.78 13.32 -1.82
C VAL A 141 -12.97 12.17 -2.39
N PHE A 142 -13.42 11.62 -3.53
CA PHE A 142 -12.71 10.53 -4.20
C PHE A 142 -11.28 10.93 -4.56
N LYS A 143 -11.10 12.11 -5.17
CA LYS A 143 -9.78 12.64 -5.55
C LYS A 143 -8.89 12.81 -4.32
N GLN A 144 -9.38 13.45 -3.26
CA GLN A 144 -8.62 13.67 -2.02
C GLN A 144 -8.13 12.35 -1.43
N LEU A 145 -9.01 11.36 -1.30
CA LEU A 145 -8.65 10.03 -0.78
C LEU A 145 -7.62 9.32 -1.64
N MET A 146 -7.75 9.38 -2.97
CA MET A 146 -6.77 8.75 -3.88
C MET A 146 -5.42 9.45 -3.84
N MET A 147 -5.39 10.78 -3.74
CA MET A 147 -4.15 11.55 -3.62
C MET A 147 -3.45 11.30 -2.29
N LEU A 148 -4.20 11.27 -1.18
CA LEU A 148 -3.67 10.90 0.14
C LEU A 148 -3.14 9.46 0.15
N TYR A 149 -3.86 8.54 -0.49
CA TYR A 149 -3.40 7.15 -0.64
C TYR A 149 -2.08 7.07 -1.40
N ALA A 150 -1.95 7.76 -2.53
CA ALA A 150 -0.70 7.80 -3.29
C ALA A 150 0.44 8.47 -2.50
N LYS A 151 0.16 9.57 -1.78
CA LYS A 151 1.15 10.22 -0.92
C LYS A 151 1.65 9.27 0.18
N CYS A 152 0.74 8.57 0.86
CA CYS A 152 1.08 7.58 1.87
C CYS A 152 1.90 6.43 1.28
N PHE A 153 1.53 5.96 0.09
CA PHE A 153 2.29 4.93 -0.62
C PHE A 153 3.70 5.39 -0.97
N VAL A 154 3.85 6.60 -1.54
CA VAL A 154 5.16 7.17 -1.87
C VAL A 154 6.02 7.27 -0.62
N SER A 155 5.49 7.83 0.46
CA SER A 155 6.20 7.94 1.74
C SER A 155 6.63 6.58 2.29
N ALA A 156 5.77 5.56 2.21
CA ALA A 156 6.11 4.21 2.68
C ALA A 156 7.23 3.57 1.85
N VAL A 157 7.20 3.75 0.53
CA VAL A 157 8.27 3.27 -0.37
C VAL A 157 9.59 4.00 -0.07
N GLU A 158 9.57 5.32 0.10
CA GLU A 158 10.77 6.10 0.45
C GLU A 158 11.34 5.68 1.81
N GLU A 159 10.49 5.38 2.79
CA GLU A 159 10.91 4.85 4.09
C GLU A 159 11.61 3.50 3.94
N VAL A 160 11.05 2.57 3.16
CA VAL A 160 11.66 1.26 2.91
C VAL A 160 12.97 1.40 2.11
N MET A 161 13.06 2.33 1.16
CA MET A 161 14.33 2.65 0.49
C MET A 161 15.38 3.16 1.47
N ALA A 162 15.00 4.02 2.42
CA ALA A 162 15.90 4.54 3.44
C ALA A 162 16.41 3.46 4.41
N LEU A 163 15.66 2.36 4.59
CA LEU A 163 16.11 1.16 5.31
C LEU A 163 17.17 0.35 4.54
N GLY A 164 17.45 0.70 3.28
CA GLY A 164 18.51 0.10 2.47
C GLY A 164 18.06 -1.01 1.53
N TYR A 165 16.74 -1.21 1.34
CA TYR A 165 16.24 -2.21 0.40
C TYR A 165 16.37 -1.75 -1.05
N ALA A 166 16.84 -2.66 -1.91
CA ALA A 166 16.91 -2.43 -3.35
C ALA A 166 15.51 -2.40 -3.98
N TRP A 167 15.37 -1.71 -5.11
CA TRP A 167 14.08 -1.51 -5.79
C TRP A 167 13.39 -2.82 -6.14
N GLU A 168 14.14 -3.82 -6.57
CA GLU A 168 13.66 -5.15 -6.94
C GLU A 168 13.00 -5.86 -5.75
N VAL A 169 13.57 -5.69 -4.56
CA VAL A 169 13.02 -6.21 -3.32
C VAL A 169 11.74 -5.46 -2.96
N ILE A 170 11.76 -4.14 -3.05
CA ILE A 170 10.60 -3.27 -2.79
C ILE A 170 9.43 -3.61 -3.72
N GLN A 171 9.67 -3.78 -5.03
CA GLN A 171 8.64 -4.20 -5.98
C GLN A 171 7.99 -5.52 -5.57
N THR A 172 8.83 -6.46 -5.11
CA THR A 172 8.31 -7.72 -4.58
C THR A 172 7.47 -7.45 -3.33
N MET A 173 7.93 -6.64 -2.37
CA MET A 173 7.19 -6.33 -1.13
C MET A 173 5.81 -5.69 -1.40
N ILE A 174 5.73 -4.80 -2.39
CA ILE A 174 4.50 -4.11 -2.81
C ILE A 174 3.44 -5.11 -3.33
N GLY A 175 3.86 -6.26 -3.86
CA GLY A 175 2.95 -7.33 -4.29
C GLY A 175 2.22 -7.04 -5.61
N PHE A 176 2.69 -6.06 -6.38
CA PHE A 176 2.28 -5.84 -7.76
C PHE A 176 3.37 -5.19 -8.59
N GLU A 177 3.31 -5.40 -9.90
CA GLU A 177 4.26 -4.83 -10.84
C GLU A 177 4.05 -3.30 -10.99
N MET A 178 5.16 -2.57 -10.84
CA MET A 178 5.23 -1.12 -11.02
C MET A 178 6.67 -0.76 -11.37
N SER A 179 6.90 -0.02 -12.46
CA SER A 179 8.26 0.41 -12.84
C SER A 179 8.79 1.50 -11.91
N LYS A 180 10.13 1.67 -11.88
CA LYS A 180 10.76 2.76 -11.13
C LYS A 180 10.35 4.13 -11.67
N ASP A 181 10.31 4.27 -12.99
CA ASP A 181 9.86 5.50 -13.65
C ASP A 181 8.44 5.88 -13.22
N ARG A 182 7.53 4.88 -13.17
CA ARG A 182 6.16 5.10 -12.73
C ARG A 182 6.08 5.56 -11.26
N PHE A 183 6.98 5.06 -10.41
CA PHE A 183 7.07 5.51 -9.03
C PHE A 183 7.56 6.96 -8.93
N GLU A 184 8.54 7.35 -9.74
CA GLU A 184 9.00 8.74 -9.79
C GLU A 184 7.89 9.68 -10.29
N ASP A 185 7.12 9.30 -11.31
CA ASP A 185 5.95 10.07 -11.78
C ASP A 185 4.94 10.31 -10.63
N LEU A 186 4.64 9.25 -9.86
CA LEU A 186 3.73 9.35 -8.69
C LEU A 186 4.29 10.26 -7.61
N LYS A 187 5.60 10.20 -7.38
CA LYS A 187 6.29 11.05 -6.41
C LYS A 187 6.29 12.53 -6.82
N GLU A 188 6.41 12.84 -8.10
CA GLU A 188 6.27 14.21 -8.60
C GLU A 188 4.82 14.72 -8.47
N MET A 189 3.86 13.88 -8.86
CA MET A 189 2.43 14.16 -8.76
C MET A 189 1.97 14.45 -7.32
N THR A 190 2.45 13.69 -6.34
CA THR A 190 2.08 13.88 -4.93
C THR A 190 2.71 15.13 -4.29
N LYS A 191 3.76 15.71 -4.90
CA LYS A 191 4.35 16.98 -4.46
C LYS A 191 3.62 18.20 -5.02
N SER A 192 3.12 18.12 -6.25
CA SER A 192 2.48 19.26 -6.93
C SER A 192 1.12 19.63 -6.32
N ASP A 193 0.40 18.67 -5.74
CA ASP A 193 -0.89 18.92 -5.06
C ASP A 193 -0.75 19.59 -3.68
N ILE A 194 0.47 19.67 -3.10
CA ILE A 194 0.74 20.39 -1.84
C ILE A 194 0.90 21.91 -2.08
N SER A 195 0.93 22.34 -3.35
CA SER A 195 1.20 23.74 -3.75
C SER A 195 -0.05 24.53 -4.19
N ARG A 196 -1.27 24.02 -3.93
CA ARG A 196 -2.55 24.69 -4.20
C ARG A 196 -3.44 24.67 -2.98
#